data_AF-A0A660YXR4-F1
#
_entry.id   AF-A0A660YXR4-F1
#
_cell.length_a   1.000
_cell.length_b   1.000
_cell.length_c   1.000
_cell.angle_alpha   90.00
_cell.angle_beta   90.00
_cell.angle_gamma   90.00
#
_symmetry.space_group_name_H-M   'P 1'
#
loop_
_entity.id
_entity.type
_entity.pdbx_description
1 polymer ?
#
loop_
_entity_poly.entity_id
_entity_poly.type
_entity_poly.pdbx_seq_one_letter_code
_entity_poly.pdbx_strand_id
1 'polypeptide(L)' 'FDYVVLITADEEIKKQRTIDSKKLSSEEFDKRIQNQIKDEEKNKRADFIFFNNTTTNDLKIKADLLIMTLNSLLT' A
#
# COMPACT_ATOMS: atom_id res chain seq x y z
N PHE A 1 13.45 -12.47 -2.21
CA PHE A 1 13.43 -11.00 -2.13
C PHE A 1 14.29 -10.63 -0.95
N ASP A 2 15.11 -9.59 -1.09
CA ASP A 2 15.95 -9.11 0.01
C ASP A 2 15.15 -8.25 1.01
N TYR A 3 14.20 -7.47 0.49
CA TYR A 3 13.22 -6.73 1.28
C TYR A 3 11.87 -6.71 0.55
N VAL A 4 10.78 -6.68 1.32
CA VAL A 4 9.40 -6.56 0.86
C VAL A 4 8.82 -5.24 1.36
N VAL A 5 8.35 -4.41 0.43
CA VAL A 5 7.68 -3.14 0.73
C VAL A 5 6.20 -3.25 0.44
N LEU A 6 5.39 -3.10 1.47
CA LEU A 6 3.94 -3.07 1.37
C LEU A 6 3.43 -1.63 1.29
N ILE A 7 2.85 -1.27 0.15
CA ILE A 7 2.08 -0.04 0.01
C ILE A 7 0.61 -0.37 0.24
N THR A 8 0.02 0.20 1.29
CA THR A 8 -1.39 -0.04 1.64
C THR A 8 -2.10 1.27 1.95
N ALA A 9 -3.41 1.21 2.16
CA ALA A 9 -4.23 2.31 2.62
C ALA A 9 -5.48 1.73 3.31
N ASP A 10 -6.19 2.57 4.04
CA ASP A 10 -7.45 2.19 4.69
C ASP A 10 -8.45 1.71 3.62
N GLU A 11 -9.26 0.72 3.98
CA GLU A 11 -10.16 0.05 3.04
C GLU A 11 -11.14 1.02 2.36
N GLU A 12 -11.72 1.94 3.14
CA GLU A 12 -12.61 2.98 2.62
C GLU A 12 -11.91 3.89 1.59
N ILE A 13 -10.65 4.24 1.84
CA ILE A 13 -9.86 5.06 0.89
C ILE A 13 -9.58 4.26 -0.38
N LYS A 14 -9.24 2.96 -0.27
CA LYS A 14 -9.01 2.07 -1.42
C LYS A 14 -10.30 1.92 -2.25
N LYS A 15 -11.44 1.76 -1.58
CA LYS A 15 -12.77 1.62 -2.19
C LYS A 15 -13.14 2.89 -2.94
N GLN A 16 -13.07 4.04 -2.27
CA GLN A 16 -13.38 5.35 -2.84
C GLN A 16 -12.52 5.63 -4.10
N ARG A 17 -11.19 5.46 -4.01
CA ARG A 17 -10.28 5.68 -5.16
C ARG A 17 -10.58 4.75 -6.32
N THR A 18 -10.95 3.50 -6.05
CA THR A 18 -11.28 2.52 -7.09
C THR A 18 -12.54 2.94 -7.85
N ILE A 19 -13.58 3.35 -7.12
CA ILE A 19 -14.84 3.83 -7.67
C ILE A 19 -14.62 5.13 -8.47
N ASP A 20 -13.90 6.10 -7.89
CA ASP A 20 -13.62 7.40 -8.52
C ASP A 20 -12.80 7.25 -9.81
N SER A 21 -11.87 6.28 -9.82
CA SER A 21 -11.09 5.96 -11.03
C SER A 21 -11.90 5.24 -12.12
N LYS A 22 -13.19 4.97 -11.88
CA LYS A 22 -14.11 4.20 -12.75
C LYS A 22 -13.57 2.83 -13.18
N LYS A 23 -12.63 2.27 -12.40
CA LYS A 23 -12.00 0.99 -12.71
C LYS A 23 -12.89 -0.19 -12.34
N LEU A 24 -13.67 -0.06 -11.26
CA LEU A 24 -14.56 -1.12 -10.74
C LEU A 24 -15.77 -0.51 -10.04
N SER A 25 -16.87 -1.25 -10.04
CA SER A 25 -18.00 -0.99 -9.15
C SER A 25 -17.65 -1.32 -7.68
N SER A 26 -18.46 -0.81 -6.74
CA SER A 26 -18.33 -1.15 -5.32
C SER A 26 -18.40 -2.66 -5.08
N GLU A 27 -19.34 -3.36 -5.70
CA GLU A 27 -19.52 -4.80 -5.52
C GLU A 27 -18.31 -5.60 -6.00
N GLU A 28 -17.71 -5.21 -7.12
CA GLU A 28 -16.50 -5.84 -7.64
C GLU A 28 -15.28 -5.56 -6.74
N PHE A 29 -15.20 -4.37 -6.14
CA PHE A 29 -14.18 -4.05 -5.15
C PHE A 29 -14.31 -4.97 -3.93
N ASP A 30 -15.51 -5.08 -3.37
CA ASP A 30 -15.78 -5.89 -2.17
C ASP A 30 -15.46 -7.37 -2.42
N LYS A 31 -15.87 -7.92 -3.57
CA LYS A 31 -15.51 -9.28 -4.00
C LYS A 31 -14.00 -9.49 -4.10
N ARG A 32 -13.25 -8.49 -4.60
CA ARG A 32 -11.80 -8.59 -4.72
C ARG A 32 -11.10 -8.52 -3.38
N ILE A 33 -11.60 -7.73 -2.43
CA ILE A 33 -10.98 -7.60 -1.12
C ILE A 33 -11.16 -8.89 -0.31
N GLN A 34 -12.33 -9.53 -0.40
CA GLN A 34 -12.61 -10.80 0.27
C GLN A 34 -11.71 -11.96 -0.21
N ASN A 35 -11.28 -11.92 -1.47
CA ASN A 35 -10.44 -12.96 -2.06
C ASN A 35 -8.93 -12.68 -1.92
N GLN A 36 -8.55 -11.54 -1.34
CA GLN A 36 -7.15 -11.21 -1.08
C GLN A 36 -6.72 -11.66 0.31
N ILE A 37 -5.41 -11.84 0.47
CA ILE A 37 -4.80 -12.02 1.79
C ILE A 37 -5.17 -10.80 2.66
N LYS A 38 -5.61 -11.06 3.88
CA LYS A 38 -5.95 -10.02 4.86
C LYS A 38 -4.76 -9.10 5.09
N ASP A 39 -5.02 -7.80 5.25
CA ASP A 39 -3.96 -6.82 5.40
C ASP A 39 -3.09 -7.07 6.65
N GLU A 40 -3.66 -7.61 7.73
CA GLU A 40 -2.91 -8.08 8.91
C GLU A 40 -1.84 -9.12 8.56
N GLU A 41 -2.16 -10.05 7.66
CA GLU A 41 -1.22 -11.09 7.23
C GLU A 41 -0.17 -10.57 6.25
N LYS A 42 -0.52 -9.55 5.45
CA LYS A 42 0.46 -8.85 4.60
C LYS A 42 1.45 -8.06 5.46
N ASN A 43 0.97 -7.38 6.50
CA ASN A 43 1.80 -6.57 7.39
C ASN A 43 2.88 -7.41 8.09
N LYS A 44 2.54 -8.63 8.52
CA LYS A 44 3.51 -9.54 9.16
C LYS A 44 4.66 -10.00 8.26
N ARG A 45 4.49 -9.89 6.93
CA ARG A 45 5.44 -10.40 5.93
C ARG A 45 6.23 -9.29 5.23
N ALA A 46 6.00 -8.04 5.62
CA ALA A 46 6.63 -6.88 5.01
C ALA A 46 7.75 -6.35 5.91
N ASP A 47 8.89 -6.02 5.32
CA ASP A 47 10.00 -5.35 6.00
C ASP A 47 9.70 -3.85 6.17
N PHE A 48 8.95 -3.27 5.23
CA PHE A 48 8.52 -1.88 5.26
C PHE A 48 7.03 -1.77 4.90
N ILE A 49 6.29 -0.93 5.62
CA ILE A 49 4.86 -0.70 5.39
C ILE A 49 4.60 0.80 5.24
N PHE A 50 4.05 1.21 4.10
CA PHE A 50 3.66 2.60 3.85
C PHE A 50 2.15 2.74 3.64
N PHE A 51 1.50 3.43 4.58
CA PHE A 51 0.11 3.83 4.47
C PHE A 51 -0.04 5.07 3.58
N ASN A 52 -0.70 4.93 2.43
CA ASN A 52 -1.02 5.98 1.47
C ASN A 52 -2.41 6.58 1.74
N ASN A 53 -2.67 6.98 2.99
CA ASN A 53 -3.96 7.54 3.39
C ASN A 53 -4.07 9.05 3.09
N THR A 54 -2.95 9.69 2.76
CA THR A 54 -2.85 11.15 2.64
C THR A 54 -2.56 11.56 1.20
N THR A 55 -1.66 12.52 0.99
CA THR A 55 -1.37 13.09 -0.32
C THR A 55 -0.29 12.29 -1.06
N THR A 56 -0.25 12.45 -2.38
CA THR A 56 0.85 11.92 -3.21
C THR A 56 2.21 12.46 -2.76
N ASN A 57 2.27 13.68 -2.21
CA ASN A 57 3.53 14.26 -1.72
C ASN A 57 4.05 13.50 -0.50
N ASP A 58 3.16 13.12 0.43
CA ASP A 58 3.56 12.32 1.59
C ASP A 58 4.06 10.94 1.18
N LEU A 59 3.44 10.34 0.16
CA LEU A 59 3.92 9.07 -0.38
C LEU A 59 5.31 9.20 -1.02
N LYS A 60 5.59 10.31 -1.72
CA LYS A 60 6.92 10.59 -2.27
C LYS A 60 7.97 10.69 -1.17
N ILE A 61 7.69 11.44 -0.10
CA ILE A 61 8.58 11.56 1.06
C ILE A 61 8.88 10.19 1.67
N LYS A 62 7.87 9.31 1.80
CA LYS A 62 8.08 7.93 2.28
C LYS A 62 8.96 7.10 1.34
N ALA A 63 8.79 7.28 0.03
CA ALA A 63 9.62 6.61 -0.97
C ALA A 63 11.08 7.11 -0.91
N ASP A 64 11.30 8.41 -0.75
CA ASP A 64 12.64 8.98 -0.60
C ASP A 64 13.33 8.44 0.67
N LEU A 65 12.60 8.36 1.79
CA LEU A 65 13.09 7.76 3.04
C LEU A 65 13.49 6.30 2.86
N LEU A 66 12.70 5.51 2.13
CA LEU A 66 13.04 4.12 1.82
C LEU A 66 14.36 4.03 1.05
N ILE A 67 14.52 4.85 0.00
CA ILE A 67 15.73 4.85 -0.83
C ILE A 67 16.95 5.20 0.01
N MET A 68 16.84 6.23 0.86
CA MET A 68 17.93 6.60 1.79
C MET A 68 18.28 5.46 2.75
N THR A 69 17.27 4.79 3.30
CA THR A 69 17.45 3.66 4.22
C THR A 69 18.16 2.49 3.53
N LEU A 70 17.69 2.11 2.35
CA LEU A 70 18.29 1.01 1.58
C LEU A 70 19.74 1.31 1.17
N ASN A 71 20.02 2.54 0.73
CA ASN A 71 21.38 2.94 0.38
C ASN A 71 22.33 2.83 1.58
N SER A 72 21.87 3.22 2.78
CA SER A 72 22.66 3.11 4.02
C SER A 72 22.88 1.67 4.48
N LEU A 73 22.03 0.72 4.09
CA LEU A 73 22.17 -0.69 4.45
C LEU A 73 23.07 -1.47 3.48
N LEU A 74 23.33 -0.89 2.30
CA LEU A 74 24.13 -1.48 1.23
C LEU A 74 25.55 -0.87 1.15
N THR A 75 25.88 0.06 2.05
CA THR A 75 27.21 0.64 2.22
C THR A 75 27.91 0.06 3.43
#